data_AF-A0A955D0J5-F1
#
_entry.id   AF-A0A955D0J5-F1
#
_cell.length_a   1.000
_cell.length_b   1.000
_cell.length_c   1.000
_cell.angle_alpha   90.00
_cell.angle_beta   90.00
_cell.angle_gamma   90.00
#
_symmetry.space_group_name_H-M   'P 1'
#
loop_
_entity.id
_entity.type
_entity.pdbx_description
1 polymer ?
#
loop_
_entity_poly.entity_id
_entity_poly.type
_entity_poly.pdbx_seq_one_letter_code
_entity_poly.pdbx_strand_id
1 'polypeptide(L)'
;MRDRRGRRRRGDRSNEPLPPLQRQPGAPVNAGAVHRAVLSGLVSSVGMRHDDGDYVGPKGTRFRIFPGSALFRQSPTWIVAAELVETTRLYARTVARIRADWIERVVPHLVRREVFEPHWLRDAGQVAAWEKVSFQGLVLVAKRRVPFGPIDPVAARDVFIQSALVEESIRTDGAFLAANRELVARLEREEAKKRQRSVIVDLQARFAFYDARLPADVHSTPSFERWRRVAEARDPRLLHMRAADLLHPGAERPEATAFPDHLEVAGMRFPLAYRHEPGDPDDGVTASVPIAALTQLPADRLEWLVPGLLREKVLAMIRSLPKRLRVRFVPAPEYADGAVEALRFGEGSLPVRLAAHLARLSGTGVTASDFERSNVPEHLLLNLRLVDDTGKTVASGRDLAALQARFAPQSRAALQRAAIADSSGAAATGGAADAPPVRHNIVQWDFGPLPARVELRRLGTVVPAFPALIDEGTSAGLHMMESPAAAETATRRGVRRLLSIA
;
A
#
# COMPACT_ATOMS: atom_id res chain seq x y z
N MET A 1 29.00 -58.26 49.47
CA MET A 1 30.17 -59.17 49.37
C MET A 1 30.45 -59.42 47.89
N ARG A 2 31.63 -58.99 47.44
CA ARG A 2 32.31 -59.19 46.14
C ARG A 2 31.65 -60.16 45.13
N ASP A 3 31.47 -59.71 43.90
CA ASP A 3 32.11 -60.42 42.78
C ASP A 3 32.58 -59.43 41.71
N ARG A 4 33.90 -59.28 41.63
CA ARG A 4 34.63 -58.54 40.59
C ARG A 4 34.87 -59.52 39.45
N ARG A 5 34.16 -59.41 38.33
CA ARG A 5 34.52 -60.12 37.10
C ARG A 5 34.91 -59.16 35.98
N GLY A 6 36.22 -58.99 35.86
CA GLY A 6 36.97 -58.90 34.61
C GLY A 6 36.54 -57.86 33.57
N ARG A 7 37.04 -56.62 33.72
CA ARG A 7 37.31 -55.76 32.55
C ARG A 7 38.35 -56.46 31.66
N ARG A 8 37.90 -57.19 30.63
CA ARG A 8 38.77 -57.56 29.51
C ARG A 8 39.13 -56.27 28.77
N ARG A 9 40.42 -55.93 28.75
CA ARG A 9 40.98 -54.90 27.86
C ARG A 9 40.51 -55.22 26.44
N ARG A 10 39.72 -54.34 25.81
CA ARG A 10 39.56 -54.35 24.36
C ARG A 10 40.94 -54.01 23.80
N GLY A 11 41.62 -55.03 23.30
CA GLY A 11 42.84 -54.85 22.52
C GLY A 11 42.57 -53.86 21.39
N ASP A 12 43.55 -53.00 21.18
CA ASP A 12 43.64 -52.08 20.07
C ASP A 12 43.50 -52.85 18.75
N ARG A 13 42.31 -52.76 18.12
CA ARG A 13 42.00 -53.38 16.82
C ARG A 13 42.46 -52.52 15.64
N SER A 14 43.24 -51.47 15.86
CA SER A 14 43.67 -50.57 14.80
C SER A 14 44.73 -51.18 13.86
N ASN A 15 45.26 -52.38 14.17
CA ASN A 15 46.34 -53.00 13.40
C ASN A 15 46.06 -54.47 12.98
N GLU A 16 44.80 -54.93 13.01
CA GLU A 16 44.44 -56.19 12.35
C GLU A 16 44.44 -55.99 10.83
N PRO A 17 45.17 -56.80 10.05
CA PRO A 17 45.11 -56.72 8.60
C PRO A 17 43.66 -56.91 8.15
N LEU A 18 43.18 -55.97 7.33
CA LEU A 18 41.85 -56.04 6.73
C LEU A 18 41.68 -57.44 6.11
N PRO A 19 40.55 -58.14 6.38
CA PRO A 19 40.33 -59.45 5.79
C PRO A 19 40.47 -59.34 4.27
N PRO A 20 41.06 -60.35 3.60
CA PRO A 20 41.26 -60.32 2.17
C PRO A 20 39.92 -60.05 1.49
N LEU A 21 39.90 -59.04 0.62
CA LEU A 21 38.71 -58.65 -0.15
C LEU A 21 38.26 -59.87 -0.97
N GLN A 22 37.23 -60.57 -0.48
CA GLN A 22 36.59 -61.64 -1.22
C GLN A 22 35.85 -61.00 -2.40
N ARG A 23 36.48 -61.02 -3.58
CA ARG A 23 35.80 -60.62 -4.82
C ARG A 23 34.67 -61.61 -5.07
N GLN A 24 33.43 -61.16 -4.96
CA GLN A 24 32.29 -61.88 -5.52
C GLN A 24 32.35 -61.77 -7.05
N PRO A 25 32.61 -62.87 -7.79
CA PRO A 25 32.61 -62.81 -9.25
C PRO A 25 31.21 -62.42 -9.74
N GLY A 26 31.11 -61.35 -10.52
CA GLY A 26 29.84 -60.93 -11.15
C GLY A 26 29.07 -59.79 -10.45
N ALA A 27 29.53 -59.29 -9.30
CA ALA A 27 28.92 -58.10 -8.69
C ALA A 27 29.22 -56.84 -9.56
N PRO A 28 28.22 -56.01 -9.91
CA PRO A 28 28.44 -54.81 -10.70
C PRO A 28 29.34 -53.83 -9.94
N VAL A 29 30.47 -53.44 -10.56
CA VAL A 29 31.39 -52.46 -9.98
C VAL A 29 30.71 -51.10 -9.94
N ASN A 30 30.57 -50.53 -8.74
CA ASN A 30 30.11 -49.15 -8.59
C ASN A 30 31.23 -48.20 -9.03
N ALA A 31 31.27 -47.89 -10.32
CA ALA A 31 32.26 -46.99 -10.92
C ALA A 31 32.35 -45.64 -10.18
N GLY A 32 31.23 -45.13 -9.67
CA GLY A 32 31.20 -43.89 -8.88
C GLY A 32 31.95 -44.00 -7.54
N ALA A 33 31.90 -45.16 -6.88
CA ALA A 33 32.67 -45.39 -5.65
C ALA A 33 34.18 -45.43 -5.93
N VAL A 34 34.59 -46.10 -7.01
CA VAL A 34 36.00 -46.16 -7.45
C VAL A 34 36.49 -44.75 -7.81
N HIS A 35 35.73 -43.98 -8.59
CA HIS A 35 36.12 -42.63 -8.97
C HIS A 35 36.21 -41.68 -7.77
N ARG A 36 35.33 -41.80 -6.76
CA ARG A 36 35.44 -41.00 -5.52
C ARG A 36 36.67 -41.37 -4.69
N ALA A 37 37.04 -42.66 -4.64
CA ALA A 37 38.26 -43.10 -3.97
C ALA A 37 39.50 -42.51 -4.66
N VAL A 38 39.57 -42.60 -6.00
CA VAL A 38 40.66 -42.02 -6.80
C VAL A 38 40.72 -40.49 -6.64
N LEU A 39 39.57 -39.81 -6.65
CA LEU A 39 39.46 -38.36 -6.48
C LEU A 39 40.09 -37.86 -5.17
N SER A 40 40.08 -38.67 -4.10
CA SER A 40 40.67 -38.27 -2.82
C SER A 40 42.18 -38.04 -2.87
N GLY A 41 42.90 -38.75 -3.74
CA GLY A 41 44.34 -38.58 -3.95
C GLY A 41 44.70 -37.65 -5.12
N LEU A 42 43.76 -37.41 -6.05
CA LEU A 42 44.02 -36.73 -7.34
C LEU A 42 43.20 -35.46 -7.52
N VAL A 43 42.77 -34.85 -6.41
CA VAL A 43 41.93 -33.65 -6.43
C VAL A 43 42.60 -32.44 -7.11
N SER A 44 43.94 -32.39 -7.10
CA SER A 44 44.74 -31.39 -7.81
C SER A 44 44.66 -31.49 -9.34
N SER A 45 44.27 -32.66 -9.85
CA SER A 45 44.20 -32.98 -11.28
C SER A 45 42.75 -32.97 -11.80
N VAL A 46 41.86 -32.31 -11.07
CA VAL A 46 40.48 -32.07 -11.51
C VAL A 46 40.46 -30.99 -12.60
N GLY A 47 39.54 -31.11 -13.55
CA GLY A 47 39.30 -30.09 -14.56
C GLY A 47 37.81 -29.83 -14.77
N MET A 48 37.44 -28.56 -14.86
CA MET A 48 36.14 -28.10 -15.34
C MET A 48 36.29 -27.62 -16.79
N ARG A 49 35.44 -28.12 -17.68
CA ARG A 49 35.44 -27.69 -19.08
C ARG A 49 35.04 -26.21 -19.19
N HIS A 50 35.81 -25.46 -19.96
CA HIS A 50 35.59 -24.06 -20.29
C HIS A 50 35.09 -23.91 -21.74
N ASP A 51 34.56 -22.73 -22.09
CA ASP A 51 33.85 -22.50 -23.35
C ASP A 51 34.76 -22.61 -24.60
N ASP A 52 36.05 -22.31 -24.44
CA ASP A 52 37.08 -22.47 -25.49
C ASP A 52 37.57 -23.93 -25.67
N GLY A 53 36.96 -24.87 -24.95
CA GLY A 53 37.23 -26.30 -25.05
C GLY A 53 38.42 -26.78 -24.20
N ASP A 54 39.11 -25.89 -23.51
CA ASP A 54 40.11 -26.25 -22.50
C ASP A 54 39.44 -26.67 -21.19
N TYR A 55 40.18 -27.38 -20.35
CA TYR A 55 39.81 -27.64 -18.96
C TYR A 55 40.60 -26.74 -18.04
N VAL A 56 39.90 -26.12 -17.10
CA VAL A 56 40.50 -25.31 -16.05
C VAL A 56 40.51 -26.15 -14.77
N GLY A 57 41.69 -26.34 -14.21
CA GLY A 57 41.94 -27.03 -12.96
C GLY A 57 42.18 -26.09 -11.79
N PRO A 58 42.46 -26.66 -10.61
CA PRO A 58 42.81 -25.91 -9.41
C PRO A 58 43.91 -24.88 -9.68
N LYS A 59 43.81 -23.71 -9.06
CA LYS A 59 44.76 -22.58 -9.23
C LYS A 59 44.88 -22.05 -10.66
N GLY A 60 43.90 -22.35 -11.53
CA GLY A 60 43.82 -21.80 -12.89
C GLY A 60 44.64 -22.56 -13.93
N THR A 61 45.17 -23.75 -13.60
CA THR A 61 45.89 -24.59 -14.56
C THR A 61 45.00 -24.94 -15.76
N ARG A 62 45.48 -24.71 -16.99
CA ARG A 62 44.73 -25.01 -18.22
C ARG A 62 45.30 -26.23 -18.92
N PHE A 63 44.46 -27.19 -19.27
CA PHE A 63 44.87 -28.42 -19.95
C PHE A 63 43.79 -28.97 -20.88
N ARG A 64 44.16 -29.89 -21.78
CA ARG A 64 43.22 -30.59 -22.67
C ARG A 64 43.21 -32.08 -22.42
N ILE A 65 42.10 -32.76 -22.74
CA ILE A 65 42.10 -34.23 -22.77
C ILE A 65 43.03 -34.71 -23.89
N PHE A 66 43.88 -35.70 -23.61
CA PHE A 66 44.73 -36.31 -24.64
C PHE A 66 43.90 -36.89 -25.80
N PRO A 67 44.24 -36.66 -27.08
CA PRO A 67 43.44 -37.11 -28.23
C PRO A 67 43.12 -38.60 -28.26
N GLY A 68 44.01 -39.45 -27.73
CA GLY A 68 43.80 -40.90 -27.64
C GLY A 68 42.91 -41.36 -26.47
N SER A 69 42.38 -40.44 -25.66
CA SER A 69 41.48 -40.78 -24.55
C SER A 69 40.08 -41.11 -25.05
N ALA A 70 39.46 -42.14 -24.46
CA ALA A 70 38.06 -42.50 -24.74
C ALA A 70 37.07 -41.35 -24.45
N LEU A 71 37.44 -40.39 -23.59
CA LEU A 71 36.60 -39.23 -23.24
C LEU A 71 36.86 -37.99 -24.11
N PHE A 72 37.81 -38.04 -25.05
CA PHE A 72 38.18 -36.88 -25.87
C PHE A 72 36.96 -36.29 -26.63
N ARG A 73 36.20 -37.16 -27.32
CA ARG A 73 35.00 -36.75 -28.05
C ARG A 73 33.81 -36.43 -27.15
N GLN A 74 33.72 -37.07 -25.97
CA GLN A 74 32.60 -36.85 -25.04
C GLN A 74 32.69 -35.52 -24.30
N SER A 75 33.92 -35.05 -24.04
CA SER A 75 34.21 -33.75 -23.41
C SER A 75 33.29 -33.41 -22.22
N PRO A 76 33.22 -34.26 -21.18
CA PRO A 76 32.33 -34.05 -20.05
C PRO A 76 32.69 -32.77 -19.28
N THR A 77 31.69 -32.14 -18.65
CA THR A 77 31.89 -30.88 -17.90
C THR A 77 32.94 -30.99 -16.80
N TRP A 78 33.02 -32.14 -16.12
CA TRP A 78 33.95 -32.36 -15.02
C TRP A 78 34.72 -33.66 -15.19
N ILE A 79 36.04 -33.56 -15.01
CA ILE A 79 36.97 -34.69 -15.09
C ILE A 79 37.95 -34.70 -13.93
N VAL A 80 38.49 -35.88 -13.67
CA VAL A 80 39.76 -36.06 -12.95
C VAL A 80 40.74 -36.78 -13.86
N ALA A 81 41.98 -36.31 -13.91
CA ALA A 81 43.06 -36.95 -14.65
C ALA A 81 43.98 -37.72 -13.69
N ALA A 82 44.50 -38.87 -14.11
CA ALA A 82 45.52 -39.56 -13.33
C ALA A 82 46.85 -38.81 -13.34
N GLU A 83 47.19 -38.23 -14.50
CA GLU A 83 48.41 -37.48 -14.73
C GLU A 83 48.15 -36.33 -15.71
N LEU A 84 48.89 -35.23 -15.52
CA LEU A 84 48.97 -34.11 -16.44
C LEU A 84 50.39 -34.10 -17.03
N VAL A 85 50.50 -34.21 -18.35
CA VAL A 85 51.79 -34.32 -19.07
C VAL A 85 51.91 -33.18 -20.07
N GLU A 86 52.99 -32.43 -19.98
CA GLU A 86 53.29 -31.33 -20.89
C GLU A 86 54.09 -31.83 -22.10
N THR A 87 53.55 -31.60 -23.30
CA THR A 87 54.26 -31.86 -24.55
C THR A 87 54.22 -30.61 -25.44
N THR A 88 53.28 -30.54 -26.39
CA THR A 88 52.96 -29.32 -27.14
C THR A 88 51.98 -28.42 -26.37
N ARG A 89 51.16 -29.03 -25.52
CA ARG A 89 50.26 -28.40 -24.54
C ARG A 89 50.24 -29.29 -23.29
N LEU A 90 49.66 -28.79 -22.21
CA LEU A 90 49.38 -29.62 -21.05
C LEU A 90 48.20 -30.57 -21.34
N TYR A 91 48.44 -31.88 -21.32
CA TYR A 91 47.45 -32.91 -21.61
C TYR A 91 47.13 -33.78 -20.40
N ALA A 92 45.82 -33.99 -20.17
CA ALA A 92 45.31 -34.94 -19.21
C ALA A 92 45.24 -36.35 -19.80
N ARG A 93 45.87 -37.31 -19.13
CA ARG A 93 45.87 -38.74 -19.49
C ARG A 93 45.16 -39.55 -18.41
N THR A 94 44.62 -40.70 -18.82
CA THR A 94 43.83 -41.61 -17.95
C THR A 94 42.74 -40.84 -17.20
N VAL A 95 41.77 -40.33 -17.98
CA VAL A 95 40.75 -39.39 -17.51
C VAL A 95 39.47 -40.13 -17.15
N ALA A 96 38.85 -39.75 -16.03
CA ALA A 96 37.54 -40.23 -15.61
C ALA A 96 36.54 -39.08 -15.49
N ARG A 97 35.27 -39.34 -15.86
CA ARG A 97 34.15 -38.42 -15.62
C ARG A 97 33.82 -38.40 -14.13
N ILE A 98 33.69 -37.20 -13.57
CA ILE A 98 33.26 -36.99 -12.17
C ILE A 98 32.07 -36.02 -12.12
N ARG A 99 31.58 -35.75 -10.91
CA ARG A 99 30.60 -34.71 -10.63
C ARG A 99 31.15 -33.69 -9.64
N ALA A 100 30.74 -32.44 -9.77
CA ALA A 100 31.17 -31.36 -8.87
C ALA A 100 30.85 -31.64 -7.39
N ASP A 101 29.69 -32.23 -7.11
CA ASP A 101 29.25 -32.58 -5.75
C ASP A 101 30.16 -33.64 -5.08
N TRP A 102 30.90 -34.42 -5.86
CA TRP A 102 31.86 -35.38 -5.30
C TRP A 102 33.07 -34.67 -4.72
N ILE A 103 33.53 -33.60 -5.35
CA ILE A 103 34.69 -32.82 -4.87
C ILE A 103 34.36 -32.19 -3.51
N GLU A 104 33.17 -31.58 -3.40
CA GLU A 104 32.69 -31.00 -2.14
C GLU A 104 32.64 -32.03 -1.00
N ARG A 105 32.22 -33.26 -1.29
CA ARG A 105 32.11 -34.35 -0.31
C ARG A 105 33.44 -34.99 0.06
N VAL A 106 34.36 -35.14 -0.90
CA VAL A 106 35.63 -35.85 -0.72
C VAL A 106 36.66 -34.96 -0.02
N VAL A 107 36.68 -33.65 -0.31
CA VAL A 107 37.63 -32.69 0.30
C VAL A 107 36.92 -31.50 0.95
N PRO A 108 36.06 -31.71 1.96
CA PRO A 108 35.28 -30.64 2.59
C PRO A 108 36.13 -29.58 3.30
N HIS A 109 37.38 -29.90 3.61
CA HIS A 109 38.36 -29.02 4.26
C HIS A 109 39.11 -28.12 3.27
N LEU A 110 39.03 -28.39 1.95
CA LEU A 110 39.67 -27.58 0.91
C LEU A 110 38.69 -26.68 0.15
N VAL A 111 37.38 -26.83 0.39
CA VAL A 111 36.38 -25.96 -0.21
C VAL A 111 36.21 -24.68 0.59
N ARG A 112 36.06 -23.56 -0.12
CA ARG A 112 35.65 -22.28 0.44
C ARG A 112 34.16 -22.08 0.20
N ARG A 113 33.44 -21.77 1.28
CA ARG A 113 32.01 -21.44 1.28
C ARG A 113 31.87 -19.94 1.47
N GLU A 114 31.02 -19.34 0.65
CA GLU A 114 30.67 -17.93 0.72
C GLU A 114 29.15 -17.84 0.75
N VAL A 115 28.60 -17.19 1.76
CA VAL A 115 27.16 -16.99 1.96
C VAL A 115 26.85 -15.53 1.70
N PHE A 116 25.85 -15.26 0.87
CA PHE A 116 25.52 -13.92 0.41
C PHE A 116 24.01 -13.78 0.18
N GLU A 117 23.55 -12.52 0.07
CA GLU A 117 22.14 -12.17 -0.18
C GLU A 117 21.16 -12.87 0.80
N PRO A 118 21.23 -12.56 2.10
CA PRO A 118 20.22 -13.05 3.03
C PRO A 118 18.86 -12.45 2.69
N HIS A 119 17.82 -13.28 2.66
CA HIS A 119 16.47 -12.92 2.23
C HIS A 119 15.41 -13.77 2.95
N TRP A 120 14.22 -13.18 3.11
CA TRP A 120 13.09 -13.85 3.73
C TRP A 120 12.37 -14.81 2.77
N LEU A 121 12.07 -16.03 3.24
CA LEU A 121 11.22 -16.98 2.54
C LEU A 121 9.84 -17.05 3.22
N ARG A 122 8.86 -16.34 2.67
CA ARG A 122 7.49 -16.28 3.21
C ARG A 122 6.87 -17.65 3.47
N ASP A 123 6.96 -18.57 2.52
CA ASP A 123 6.31 -19.88 2.63
C ASP A 123 7.00 -20.81 3.63
N ALA A 124 8.31 -20.67 3.77
CA ALA A 124 9.09 -21.46 4.73
C ALA A 124 9.17 -20.80 6.11
N GLY A 125 8.78 -19.53 6.25
CA GLY A 125 8.83 -18.78 7.50
C GLY A 125 10.24 -18.65 8.08
N GLN A 126 11.26 -18.53 7.23
CA GLN A 126 12.66 -18.47 7.66
C GLN A 126 13.52 -17.60 6.75
N VAL A 127 14.61 -17.07 7.29
CA VAL A 127 15.64 -16.37 6.51
C VAL A 127 16.57 -17.41 5.87
N ALA A 128 16.74 -17.28 4.56
CA ALA A 128 17.67 -18.07 3.77
C ALA A 128 18.71 -17.16 3.13
N ALA A 129 19.79 -17.75 2.65
CA ALA A 129 20.81 -17.06 1.88
C ALA A 129 21.26 -17.95 0.73
N TRP A 130 21.98 -17.36 -0.22
CA TRP A 130 22.65 -18.11 -1.26
C TRP A 130 24.05 -18.47 -0.81
N GLU A 131 24.43 -19.72 -1.06
CA GLU A 131 25.77 -20.24 -0.81
C GLU A 131 26.45 -20.54 -2.14
N LYS A 132 27.67 -20.02 -2.29
CA LYS A 132 28.62 -20.38 -3.33
C LYS A 132 29.71 -21.25 -2.72
N VAL A 133 29.96 -22.40 -3.34
CA VAL A 133 31.02 -23.33 -2.93
C VAL A 133 32.07 -23.37 -4.02
N SER A 134 33.32 -23.11 -3.64
CA SER A 134 34.45 -23.11 -4.55
C SER A 134 35.58 -23.99 -4.03
N PHE A 135 36.36 -24.55 -4.95
CA PHE A 135 37.55 -25.33 -4.65
C PHE A 135 38.70 -24.78 -5.50
N GLN A 136 39.68 -24.15 -4.84
CA GLN A 136 40.90 -23.62 -5.48
C GLN A 136 40.65 -22.84 -6.80
N GLY A 137 39.65 -21.95 -6.80
CA GLY A 137 39.27 -21.13 -7.96
C GLY A 137 38.21 -21.73 -8.87
N LEU A 138 37.87 -23.02 -8.71
CA LEU A 138 36.79 -23.67 -9.43
C LEU A 138 35.48 -23.53 -8.67
N VAL A 139 34.41 -23.10 -9.34
CA VAL A 139 33.07 -22.99 -8.73
C VAL A 139 32.39 -24.36 -8.80
N LEU A 140 32.21 -25.00 -7.65
CA LEU A 140 31.53 -26.29 -7.54
C LEU A 140 30.01 -26.11 -7.51
N VAL A 141 29.56 -25.10 -6.77
CA VAL A 141 28.16 -24.72 -6.62
C VAL A 141 28.09 -23.20 -6.76
N ALA A 142 27.45 -22.72 -7.81
CA ALA A 142 27.32 -21.28 -8.04
C ALA A 142 26.28 -20.65 -7.10
N LYS A 143 25.15 -21.35 -6.88
CA LYS A 143 24.02 -20.82 -6.12
C LYS A 143 23.21 -21.98 -5.50
N ARG A 144 23.36 -22.21 -4.21
CA ARG A 144 22.54 -23.15 -3.41
C ARG A 144 21.87 -22.41 -2.28
N ARG A 145 20.57 -22.62 -2.09
CA ARG A 145 19.83 -22.02 -0.97
C ARG A 145 20.16 -22.74 0.32
N VAL A 146 20.56 -21.99 1.35
CA VAL A 146 20.88 -22.52 2.67
C VAL A 146 20.10 -21.76 3.75
N PRO A 147 19.76 -22.40 4.88
CA PRO A 147 19.20 -21.69 6.03
C PRO A 147 20.24 -20.70 6.57
N PHE A 148 19.86 -19.43 6.73
CA PHE A 148 20.78 -18.38 7.16
C PHE A 148 20.81 -18.19 8.67
N GLY A 149 19.68 -18.42 9.35
CA GLY A 149 19.55 -18.27 10.81
C GLY A 149 20.68 -18.92 11.62
N PRO A 150 21.05 -20.20 11.40
CA PRO A 150 22.14 -20.83 12.14
C PRO A 150 23.56 -20.33 11.77
N ILE A 151 23.71 -19.65 10.63
CA ILE A 151 25.00 -19.17 10.12
C ILE A 151 25.31 -17.81 10.74
N ASP A 152 24.34 -16.89 10.71
CA ASP A 152 24.42 -15.57 11.32
C ASP A 152 23.05 -15.19 11.90
N PRO A 153 22.79 -15.52 13.18
CA PRO A 153 21.51 -15.24 13.81
C PRO A 153 21.18 -13.75 13.90
N VAL A 154 22.20 -12.88 14.02
CA VAL A 154 22.02 -11.45 14.18
C VAL A 154 21.58 -10.84 12.85
N ALA A 155 22.33 -11.08 11.77
CA ALA A 155 21.94 -10.60 10.46
C ALA A 155 20.61 -11.24 9.99
N ALA A 156 20.36 -12.50 10.33
CA ALA A 156 19.08 -13.15 10.05
C ALA A 156 17.92 -12.48 10.80
N ARG A 157 18.13 -12.05 12.04
CA ARG A 157 17.11 -11.33 12.82
C ARG A 157 16.77 -9.98 12.18
N ASP A 158 17.75 -9.23 11.68
CA ASP A 158 17.50 -7.95 11.02
C ASP A 158 16.65 -8.14 9.76
N VAL A 159 17.01 -9.12 8.92
CA VAL A 159 16.20 -9.50 7.74
C VAL A 159 14.80 -9.96 8.14
N PHE A 160 14.68 -10.71 9.24
CA PHE A 160 13.39 -11.14 9.77
C PHE A 160 12.53 -9.95 10.22
N ILE A 161 13.08 -9.00 11.00
CA ILE A 161 12.32 -7.83 11.45
C ILE A 161 11.86 -7.01 10.24
N GLN A 162 12.78 -6.69 9.33
CA GLN A 162 12.49 -5.87 8.15
C GLN A 162 11.44 -6.54 7.26
N SER A 163 11.73 -7.73 6.73
CA SER A 163 10.85 -8.36 5.75
C SER A 163 9.62 -9.01 6.37
N ALA A 164 9.75 -9.67 7.52
CA ALA A 164 8.65 -10.43 8.08
C ALA A 164 7.68 -9.54 8.89
N LEU A 165 8.19 -8.63 9.73
CA LEU A 165 7.37 -7.82 10.64
C LEU A 165 7.04 -6.41 10.13
N VAL A 166 8.02 -5.70 9.56
CA VAL A 166 7.82 -4.34 9.04
C VAL A 166 7.11 -4.35 7.68
N GLU A 167 7.56 -5.20 6.75
CA GLU A 167 6.89 -5.42 5.46
C GLU A 167 5.71 -6.41 5.55
N GLU A 168 5.44 -6.93 6.76
CA GLU A 168 4.28 -7.76 7.09
C GLU A 168 4.15 -9.05 6.25
N SER A 169 5.27 -9.60 5.77
CA SER A 169 5.26 -10.83 4.98
C SER A 169 5.23 -12.11 5.82
N ILE A 170 5.26 -12.00 7.15
CA ILE A 170 5.08 -13.12 8.08
C ILE A 170 3.66 -13.70 8.00
N ARG A 171 3.54 -15.01 8.24
CA ARG A 171 2.25 -15.66 8.52
C ARG A 171 2.16 -15.91 10.02
N THR A 172 1.26 -15.23 10.70
CA THR A 172 1.12 -15.20 12.17
C THR A 172 -0.34 -15.00 12.54
N ASP A 173 -0.77 -15.58 13.67
CA ASP A 173 -2.10 -15.35 14.27
C ASP A 173 -2.08 -14.23 15.32
N GLY A 174 -0.96 -13.51 15.46
CA GLY A 174 -0.80 -12.42 16.42
C GLY A 174 -1.67 -11.21 16.09
N ALA A 175 -2.60 -10.87 16.99
CA ALA A 175 -3.52 -9.74 16.83
C ALA A 175 -2.83 -8.37 16.73
N PHE A 176 -1.62 -8.25 17.28
CA PHE A 176 -0.81 -7.02 17.23
C PHE A 176 -0.58 -6.55 15.79
N LEU A 177 -0.39 -7.47 14.82
CA LEU A 177 -0.03 -7.10 13.45
C LEU A 177 -1.19 -6.36 12.77
N ALA A 178 -2.42 -6.84 12.96
CA ALA A 178 -3.62 -6.18 12.46
C ALA A 178 -3.83 -4.81 13.13
N ALA A 179 -3.66 -4.73 14.45
CA ALA A 179 -3.77 -3.47 15.20
C ALA A 179 -2.71 -2.45 14.79
N ASN A 180 -1.47 -2.88 14.56
CA ASN A 180 -0.37 -2.02 14.10
C ASN A 180 -0.62 -1.52 12.67
N ARG A 181 -1.12 -2.37 11.76
CA ARG A 181 -1.51 -1.97 10.41
C ARG A 181 -2.63 -0.92 10.44
N GLU A 182 -3.64 -1.12 11.28
CA GLU A 182 -4.72 -0.15 11.44
C GLU A 182 -4.22 1.19 12.02
N LEU A 183 -3.32 1.14 12.99
CA LEU A 183 -2.66 2.33 13.53
C LEU A 183 -1.89 3.08 12.44
N VAL A 184 -1.03 2.40 11.69
CA VAL A 184 -0.26 2.99 10.59
C VAL A 184 -1.20 3.63 9.57
N ALA A 185 -2.20 2.88 9.09
CA ALA A 185 -3.18 3.41 8.13
C ALA A 185 -3.97 4.61 8.67
N ARG A 186 -4.30 4.64 9.97
CA ARG A 186 -4.93 5.80 10.60
C ARG A 186 -3.99 7.00 10.61
N LEU A 187 -2.73 6.80 10.98
CA LEU A 187 -1.74 7.86 11.03
C LEU A 187 -1.40 8.40 9.63
N GLU A 188 -1.34 7.56 8.60
CA GLU A 188 -1.20 7.99 7.19
C GLU A 188 -2.36 8.88 6.75
N ARG A 189 -3.60 8.53 7.14
CA ARG A 189 -4.77 9.37 6.89
C ARG A 189 -4.69 10.72 7.61
N GLU A 190 -4.17 10.73 8.84
CA GLU A 190 -3.92 11.97 9.59
C GLU A 190 -2.79 12.82 8.96
N GLU A 191 -1.74 12.20 8.42
CA GLU A 191 -0.65 12.89 7.72
C GLU A 191 -1.13 13.50 6.39
N ALA A 192 -1.89 12.74 5.60
CA ALA A 192 -2.48 13.21 4.35
C ALA A 192 -3.38 14.44 4.57
N LYS A 193 -4.09 14.51 5.70
CA LYS A 193 -4.89 15.68 6.10
C LYS A 193 -4.02 16.93 6.26
N LYS A 194 -2.85 16.84 6.89
CA LYS A 194 -1.98 17.98 7.19
C LYS A 194 -1.09 18.44 6.04
N ARG A 195 -1.00 17.69 4.94
CA ARG A 195 -0.04 17.94 3.84
C ARG A 195 1.41 18.11 4.33
N GLN A 196 1.74 17.61 5.51
CA GLN A 196 3.10 17.55 6.03
C GLN A 196 3.65 16.21 5.59
N ARG A 197 4.67 16.21 4.72
CA ARG A 197 5.45 14.99 4.44
C ARG A 197 6.55 14.93 5.49
N SER A 198 6.66 13.82 6.21
CA SER A 198 7.79 13.41 7.08
C SER A 198 7.55 13.54 8.59
N VAL A 199 6.49 12.94 9.14
CA VAL A 199 6.38 12.87 10.61
C VAL A 199 5.97 11.51 11.19
N ILE A 200 5.27 10.62 10.47
CA ILE A 200 4.51 9.58 11.20
C ILE A 200 4.69 8.12 10.73
N VAL A 201 5.22 7.84 9.53
CA VAL A 201 5.38 6.45 9.05
C VAL A 201 6.82 6.15 8.62
N ASP A 202 7.71 6.16 9.60
CA ASP A 202 9.08 5.76 9.38
C ASP A 202 9.23 4.23 9.46
N LEU A 203 9.64 3.60 8.36
CA LEU A 203 10.01 2.18 8.34
C LEU A 203 11.12 1.88 9.35
N GLN A 204 12.02 2.84 9.60
CA GLN A 204 13.05 2.73 10.63
C GLN A 204 12.47 2.78 12.04
N ALA A 205 11.47 3.64 12.32
CA ALA A 205 10.79 3.64 13.62
C ALA A 205 10.07 2.30 13.89
N ARG A 206 9.43 1.72 12.87
CA ARG A 206 8.82 0.38 12.96
C ARG A 206 9.87 -0.71 13.21
N PHE A 207 11.00 -0.64 12.51
CA PHE A 207 12.13 -1.55 12.73
C PHE A 207 12.64 -1.43 14.16
N ALA A 208 12.95 -0.22 14.62
CA ALA A 208 13.45 0.08 15.96
C ALA A 208 12.48 -0.37 17.07
N PHE A 209 11.16 -0.23 16.85
CA PHE A 209 10.14 -0.72 17.78
C PHE A 209 10.26 -2.23 18.02
N TYR A 210 10.40 -3.02 16.95
CA TYR A 210 10.57 -4.47 17.07
C TYR A 210 11.97 -4.82 17.58
N ASP A 211 13.00 -4.13 17.10
CA ASP A 211 14.39 -4.36 17.48
C ASP A 211 14.60 -4.22 19.00
N ALA A 212 14.00 -3.20 19.62
CA ALA A 212 14.08 -2.99 21.06
C ALA A 212 13.38 -4.08 21.90
N ARG A 213 12.52 -4.91 21.30
CA ARG A 213 11.67 -5.89 22.00
C ARG A 213 12.04 -7.35 21.71
N LEU A 214 12.49 -7.64 20.50
CA LEU A 214 12.76 -9.01 20.07
C LEU A 214 14.15 -9.47 20.55
N PRO A 215 14.26 -10.65 21.20
CA PRO A 215 15.54 -11.28 21.50
C PRO A 215 16.39 -11.58 20.27
N ALA A 216 17.70 -11.76 20.45
CA ALA A 216 18.66 -12.02 19.38
C ALA A 216 18.46 -13.35 18.65
N ASP A 217 17.83 -14.34 19.28
CA ASP A 217 17.55 -15.67 18.73
C ASP A 217 16.23 -15.75 17.94
N VAL A 218 15.49 -14.65 17.83
CA VAL A 218 14.24 -14.58 17.06
C VAL A 218 14.51 -14.10 15.64
N HIS A 219 14.64 -15.06 14.72
CA HIS A 219 15.00 -14.81 13.31
C HIS A 219 14.18 -15.66 12.31
N SER A 220 13.06 -16.21 12.74
CA SER A 220 12.17 -17.06 11.94
C SER A 220 10.75 -17.08 12.51
N THR A 221 9.75 -17.44 11.72
CA THR A 221 8.37 -17.58 12.21
C THR A 221 8.29 -18.55 13.39
N PRO A 222 8.89 -19.76 13.36
CA PRO A 222 8.81 -20.67 14.50
C PRO A 222 9.50 -20.16 15.78
N SER A 223 10.62 -19.43 15.65
CA SER A 223 11.28 -18.81 16.82
C SER A 223 10.43 -17.67 17.38
N PHE A 224 9.89 -16.83 16.50
CA PHE A 224 9.00 -15.72 16.85
C PHE A 224 7.71 -16.19 17.52
N GLU A 225 6.99 -17.17 16.98
CA GLU A 225 5.74 -17.68 17.56
C GLU A 225 5.93 -18.26 18.97
N ARG A 226 7.05 -18.99 19.18
CA ARG A 226 7.38 -19.55 20.50
C ARG A 226 7.64 -18.44 21.51
N TRP A 227 8.45 -17.44 21.14
CA TRP A 227 8.74 -16.30 21.99
C TRP A 227 7.49 -15.46 22.25
N ARG A 228 6.73 -15.11 21.20
CA ARG A 228 5.54 -14.25 21.28
C ARG A 228 4.52 -14.80 22.26
N ARG A 229 4.18 -16.08 22.20
CA ARG A 229 3.20 -16.70 23.11
C ARG A 229 3.58 -16.51 24.59
N VAL A 230 4.86 -16.61 24.91
CA VAL A 230 5.36 -16.41 26.29
C VAL A 230 5.38 -14.93 26.65
N ALA A 231 5.79 -14.07 25.72
CA ALA A 231 5.89 -12.63 25.93
C ALA A 231 4.49 -11.97 26.08
N GLU A 232 3.55 -12.28 25.18
CA GLU A 232 2.17 -11.79 25.20
C GLU A 232 1.36 -12.33 26.39
N ALA A 233 1.69 -13.52 26.89
CA ALA A 233 1.08 -14.03 28.13
C ALA A 233 1.46 -13.16 29.36
N ARG A 234 2.60 -12.47 29.32
CA ARG A 234 3.04 -11.55 30.37
C ARG A 234 2.55 -10.12 30.11
N ASP A 235 2.66 -9.65 28.87
CA ASP A 235 2.17 -8.34 28.43
C ASP A 235 1.48 -8.47 27.06
N PRO A 236 0.13 -8.55 27.03
CA PRO A 236 -0.63 -8.68 25.80
C PRO A 236 -0.46 -7.51 24.83
N ARG A 237 0.02 -6.34 25.30
CA ARG A 237 0.19 -5.14 24.48
C ARG A 237 1.64 -4.88 24.08
N LEU A 238 2.57 -5.80 24.38
CA LEU A 238 4.00 -5.62 24.14
C LEU A 238 4.33 -5.23 22.69
N LEU A 239 3.67 -5.90 21.74
CA LEU A 239 3.86 -5.71 20.30
C LEU A 239 2.85 -4.74 19.66
N HIS A 240 1.95 -4.16 20.46
CA HIS A 240 0.99 -3.16 19.98
C HIS A 240 1.66 -1.77 19.99
N MET A 241 1.97 -1.28 18.79
CA MET A 241 2.50 0.06 18.58
C MET A 241 1.50 1.11 19.07
N ARG A 242 2.03 2.24 19.53
CA ARG A 242 1.30 3.48 19.81
C ARG A 242 1.81 4.54 18.84
N ALA A 243 1.05 5.60 18.61
CA ALA A 243 1.54 6.64 17.71
C ALA A 243 2.86 7.25 18.19
N ALA A 244 3.09 7.34 19.51
CA ALA A 244 4.36 7.84 20.05
C ALA A 244 5.58 6.97 19.66
N ASP A 245 5.37 5.70 19.33
CA ASP A 245 6.43 4.80 18.83
C ASP A 245 6.77 5.05 17.35
N LEU A 246 5.88 5.74 16.62
CA LEU A 246 5.98 5.99 15.17
C LEU A 246 6.23 7.47 14.82
N LEU A 247 5.96 8.36 15.77
CA LEU A 247 6.12 9.80 15.62
C LEU A 247 7.57 10.21 15.90
N HIS A 248 8.11 11.12 15.09
CA HIS A 248 9.34 11.82 15.48
C HIS A 248 9.14 12.66 16.77
N PRO A 249 10.15 12.79 17.64
CA PRO A 249 10.06 13.64 18.83
C PRO A 249 9.68 15.07 18.44
N GLY A 250 8.53 15.56 18.94
CA GLY A 250 8.01 16.92 18.64
C GLY A 250 6.85 16.98 17.64
N ALA A 251 6.36 15.83 17.16
CA ALA A 251 5.20 15.78 16.28
C ALA A 251 3.87 16.10 17.00
N GLU A 252 3.22 17.22 16.65
CA GLU A 252 1.89 17.55 17.15
C GLU A 252 0.79 16.80 16.38
N ARG A 253 -0.15 16.16 17.11
CA ARG A 253 -1.35 15.56 16.50
C ARG A 253 -2.35 16.64 16.10
N PRO A 254 -3.07 16.49 14.96
CA PRO A 254 -4.14 17.42 14.63
C PRO A 254 -5.30 17.28 15.61
N GLU A 255 -5.97 18.40 15.89
CA GLU A 255 -7.33 18.36 16.41
C GLU A 255 -8.26 17.82 15.32
N ALA A 256 -9.10 16.83 15.67
CA ALA A 256 -10.03 16.20 14.73
C ALA A 256 -11.02 17.19 14.09
N THR A 257 -11.29 18.30 14.76
CA THR A 257 -12.15 19.40 14.30
C THR A 257 -11.57 20.16 13.11
N ALA A 258 -10.24 20.24 12.99
CA ALA A 258 -9.59 20.97 11.90
C ALA A 258 -9.68 20.23 10.56
N PHE A 259 -9.71 18.89 10.60
CA PHE A 259 -9.75 18.03 9.42
C PHE A 259 -10.88 16.98 9.53
N PRO A 260 -12.14 17.42 9.38
CA PRO A 260 -13.31 16.57 9.59
C PRO A 260 -13.42 15.47 8.53
N ASP A 261 -14.02 14.32 8.89
CA ASP A 261 -14.24 13.24 7.92
C ASP A 261 -15.41 13.52 6.97
N HIS A 262 -16.23 14.55 7.27
CA HIS A 262 -17.39 14.91 6.48
C HIS A 262 -17.51 16.43 6.32
N LEU A 263 -18.01 16.86 5.16
CA LEU A 263 -18.42 18.22 4.89
C LEU A 263 -19.93 18.35 5.08
N GLU A 264 -20.33 19.25 5.97
CA GLU A 264 -21.73 19.63 6.15
C GLU A 264 -22.04 20.90 5.35
N VAL A 265 -23.03 20.81 4.44
CA VAL A 265 -23.48 21.92 3.61
C VAL A 265 -24.96 21.74 3.25
N ALA A 266 -25.75 22.81 3.41
CA ALA A 266 -27.19 22.81 3.15
C ALA A 266 -27.97 21.67 3.85
N GLY A 267 -27.53 21.29 5.06
CA GLY A 267 -28.12 20.17 5.82
C GLY A 267 -27.76 18.77 5.30
N MET A 268 -26.93 18.68 4.26
CA MET A 268 -26.39 17.43 3.71
C MET A 268 -24.98 17.19 4.25
N ARG A 269 -24.60 15.92 4.36
CA ARG A 269 -23.31 15.49 4.90
C ARG A 269 -22.59 14.61 3.88
N PHE A 270 -21.45 15.07 3.38
CA PHE A 270 -20.66 14.40 2.34
C PHE A 270 -19.33 13.89 2.91
N PRO A 271 -18.93 12.64 2.65
CA PRO A 271 -17.64 12.14 3.11
C PRO A 271 -16.48 12.86 2.39
N LEU A 272 -15.44 13.18 3.16
CA LEU A 272 -14.21 13.82 2.69
C LEU A 272 -13.08 12.82 2.57
N ALA A 273 -12.31 12.93 1.49
CA ALA A 273 -11.06 12.24 1.28
C ALA A 273 -9.92 13.27 1.18
N TYR A 274 -8.80 12.96 1.83
CA TYR A 274 -7.61 13.81 1.85
C TYR A 274 -6.48 13.09 1.15
N ARG A 275 -5.82 13.79 0.21
CA ARG A 275 -4.66 13.29 -0.51
C ARG A 275 -3.56 14.36 -0.49
N HIS A 276 -2.33 13.90 -0.26
CA HIS A 276 -1.13 14.74 -0.38
C HIS A 276 -0.18 14.10 -1.39
N GLU A 277 -0.44 14.36 -2.67
CA GLU A 277 0.30 13.80 -3.78
C GLU A 277 0.39 14.85 -4.89
N PRO A 278 1.41 15.74 -4.85
CA PRO A 278 1.53 16.84 -5.81
C PRO A 278 1.50 16.35 -7.25
N GLY A 279 0.58 16.90 -8.05
CA GLY A 279 0.37 16.51 -9.45
C GLY A 279 -0.75 15.48 -9.66
N ASP A 280 -1.26 14.85 -8.61
CA ASP A 280 -2.44 13.99 -8.69
C ASP A 280 -3.73 14.83 -8.85
N PRO A 281 -4.66 14.49 -9.75
CA PRO A 281 -5.91 15.23 -9.93
C PRO A 281 -6.79 15.30 -8.68
N ASP A 282 -6.68 14.34 -7.75
CA ASP A 282 -7.40 14.31 -6.48
C ASP A 282 -6.58 14.91 -5.31
N ASP A 283 -5.41 15.53 -5.57
CA ASP A 283 -4.60 16.19 -4.54
C ASP A 283 -5.39 17.29 -3.81
N GLY A 284 -5.23 17.34 -2.49
CA GLY A 284 -6.00 18.21 -1.60
C GLY A 284 -7.20 17.51 -0.97
N VAL A 285 -8.34 18.20 -0.95
CA VAL A 285 -9.57 17.72 -0.30
C VAL A 285 -10.63 17.41 -1.34
N THR A 286 -11.13 16.17 -1.33
CA THR A 286 -12.19 15.70 -2.23
C THR A 286 -13.46 15.38 -1.44
N ALA A 287 -14.58 16.01 -1.78
CA ALA A 287 -15.91 15.66 -1.26
C ALA A 287 -16.63 14.72 -2.22
N SER A 288 -17.11 13.57 -1.75
CA SER A 288 -17.93 12.67 -2.57
C SER A 288 -19.40 13.07 -2.47
N VAL A 289 -19.97 13.50 -3.59
CA VAL A 289 -21.32 14.08 -3.66
C VAL A 289 -22.19 13.18 -4.54
N PRO A 290 -23.27 12.58 -4.01
CA PRO A 290 -24.29 11.93 -4.84
C PRO A 290 -24.80 12.91 -5.88
N ILE A 291 -24.84 12.50 -7.15
CA ILE A 291 -25.18 13.40 -8.26
C ILE A 291 -26.55 14.07 -8.09
N ALA A 292 -27.49 13.44 -7.36
CA ALA A 292 -28.80 14.01 -7.03
C ALA A 292 -28.74 15.29 -6.16
N ALA A 293 -27.65 15.51 -5.42
CA ALA A 293 -27.45 16.66 -4.55
C ALA A 293 -26.75 17.84 -5.24
N LEU A 294 -26.21 17.65 -6.45
CA LEU A 294 -25.31 18.61 -7.11
C LEU A 294 -25.92 20.00 -7.27
N THR A 295 -27.17 20.09 -7.73
CA THR A 295 -27.84 21.37 -7.99
C THR A 295 -28.25 22.12 -6.72
N GLN A 296 -28.16 21.47 -5.55
CA GLN A 296 -28.52 22.03 -4.26
C GLN A 296 -27.31 22.60 -3.49
N LEU A 297 -26.10 22.40 -4.02
CA LEU A 297 -24.88 22.87 -3.36
C LEU A 297 -24.72 24.39 -3.50
N PRO A 298 -24.60 25.14 -2.38
CA PRO A 298 -24.21 26.54 -2.41
C PRO A 298 -22.70 26.68 -2.62
N ALA A 299 -22.28 27.55 -3.54
CA ALA A 299 -20.86 27.83 -3.79
C ALA A 299 -20.16 28.37 -2.54
N ASP A 300 -20.78 29.35 -1.88
CA ASP A 300 -20.27 30.07 -0.71
C ASP A 300 -19.65 29.15 0.33
N ARG A 301 -20.34 28.08 0.75
CA ARG A 301 -19.83 27.17 1.79
C ARG A 301 -18.61 26.38 1.30
N LEU A 302 -18.57 25.99 0.02
CA LEU A 302 -17.47 25.20 -0.54
C LEU A 302 -16.18 26.02 -0.66
N GLU A 303 -16.30 27.35 -0.79
CA GLU A 303 -15.15 28.25 -0.84
C GLU A 303 -14.31 28.19 0.43
N TRP A 304 -14.87 27.83 1.58
CA TRP A 304 -14.15 27.72 2.85
C TRP A 304 -13.30 26.46 2.99
N LEU A 305 -13.48 25.46 2.11
CA LEU A 305 -12.76 24.18 2.20
C LEU A 305 -13.02 23.53 3.58
N VAL A 306 -11.94 23.28 4.34
CA VAL A 306 -11.94 22.73 5.71
C VAL A 306 -11.14 23.65 6.63
N PRO A 307 -11.44 23.69 7.96
CA PRO A 307 -10.80 24.65 8.86
C PRO A 307 -9.26 24.56 8.88
N GLY A 308 -8.71 23.35 8.87
CA GLY A 308 -7.27 23.11 8.94
C GLY A 308 -6.46 23.59 7.75
N LEU A 309 -7.11 23.85 6.60
CA LEU A 309 -6.46 24.39 5.40
C LEU A 309 -6.88 25.85 5.11
N LEU A 310 -7.75 26.43 5.95
CA LEU A 310 -8.29 27.77 5.72
C LEU A 310 -7.18 28.83 5.72
N ARG A 311 -6.24 28.74 6.67
CA ARG A 311 -5.10 29.67 6.76
C ARG A 311 -4.24 29.64 5.49
N GLU A 312 -3.90 28.45 5.01
CA GLU A 312 -3.10 28.29 3.79
C GLU A 312 -3.86 28.84 2.57
N LYS A 313 -5.16 28.56 2.49
CA LYS A 313 -6.05 29.10 1.45
C LYS A 313 -6.11 30.62 1.47
N VAL A 314 -6.35 31.24 2.63
CA VAL A 314 -6.39 32.69 2.78
C VAL A 314 -5.06 33.32 2.40
N LEU A 315 -3.94 32.74 2.85
CA LEU A 315 -2.60 33.19 2.47
C LEU A 315 -2.37 33.11 0.96
N ALA A 316 -2.78 32.02 0.32
CA ALA A 316 -2.69 31.85 -1.13
C ALA A 316 -3.56 32.88 -1.88
N MET A 317 -4.77 33.17 -1.37
CA MET A 317 -5.63 34.23 -1.91
C MET A 317 -5.01 35.62 -1.75
N ILE A 318 -4.43 35.96 -0.59
CA ILE A 318 -3.71 37.24 -0.43
C ILE A 318 -2.54 37.34 -1.43
N ARG A 319 -1.84 36.23 -1.67
CA ARG A 319 -0.73 36.19 -2.66
C ARG A 319 -1.22 36.28 -4.10
N SER A 320 -2.46 35.88 -4.40
CA SER A 320 -3.07 35.97 -5.73
C SER A 320 -3.58 37.37 -6.08
N LEU A 321 -3.61 38.31 -5.13
CA LEU A 321 -3.96 39.70 -5.39
C LEU A 321 -3.01 40.35 -6.42
N PRO A 322 -3.53 41.29 -7.24
CA PRO A 322 -2.72 42.12 -8.13
C PRO A 322 -1.58 42.80 -7.38
N LYS A 323 -0.42 42.94 -8.04
CA LYS A 323 0.80 43.52 -7.45
C LYS A 323 0.54 44.84 -6.70
N ARG A 324 -0.32 45.70 -7.24
CA ARG A 324 -0.70 47.01 -6.64
C ARG A 324 -1.36 46.90 -5.26
N LEU A 325 -2.09 45.81 -5.00
CA LEU A 325 -2.77 45.54 -3.73
C LEU A 325 -1.88 44.70 -2.81
N ARG A 326 -1.23 43.66 -3.35
CA ARG A 326 -0.45 42.68 -2.59
C ARG A 326 0.68 43.31 -1.76
N VAL A 327 1.33 44.35 -2.26
CA VAL A 327 2.42 45.06 -1.53
C VAL A 327 1.98 45.68 -0.20
N ARG A 328 0.67 45.90 0.00
CA ARG A 328 0.11 46.45 1.24
C ARG A 328 -0.09 45.40 2.33
N PHE A 329 -0.06 44.11 1.96
CA PHE A 329 -0.28 42.98 2.87
C PHE A 329 1.02 42.22 3.12
N VAL A 330 2.09 42.95 3.43
CA VAL A 330 3.39 42.37 3.80
C VAL A 330 3.63 42.66 5.29
N PRO A 331 3.88 41.64 6.12
CA PRO A 331 4.01 40.21 5.80
C PRO A 331 2.67 39.49 5.59
N ALA A 332 2.47 38.84 4.44
CA ALA A 332 1.20 38.16 4.11
C ALA A 332 0.73 37.10 5.12
N PRO A 333 1.61 36.34 5.80
CA PRO A 333 1.20 35.41 6.85
C PRO A 333 0.41 36.08 7.99
N GLU A 334 0.82 37.26 8.45
CA GLU A 334 0.17 37.96 9.57
C GLU A 334 -1.26 38.39 9.21
N TYR A 335 -1.46 38.88 7.99
CA TYR A 335 -2.80 39.22 7.49
C TYR A 335 -3.68 37.98 7.30
N ALA A 336 -3.09 36.84 6.92
CA ALA A 336 -3.83 35.59 6.83
C ALA A 336 -4.26 35.09 8.23
N ASP A 337 -3.38 35.19 9.21
CA ASP A 337 -3.66 34.84 10.61
C ASP A 337 -4.80 35.69 11.18
N GLY A 338 -4.70 37.02 11.05
CA GLY A 338 -5.74 37.94 11.51
C GLY A 338 -7.08 37.74 10.80
N ALA A 339 -7.06 37.38 9.50
CA ALA A 339 -8.29 37.08 8.77
C ALA A 339 -8.94 35.77 9.23
N VAL A 340 -8.16 34.71 9.48
CA VAL A 340 -8.71 33.44 10.00
C VAL A 340 -9.32 33.62 11.38
N GLU A 341 -8.73 34.44 12.24
CA GLU A 341 -9.25 34.75 13.57
C GLU A 341 -10.53 35.60 13.52
N ALA A 342 -10.59 36.58 12.61
CA ALA A 342 -11.72 37.51 12.53
C ALA A 342 -12.94 36.95 11.77
N LEU A 343 -12.74 35.99 10.86
CA LEU A 343 -13.78 35.47 9.99
C LEU A 343 -14.50 34.27 10.62
N ARG A 344 -15.83 34.31 10.63
CA ARG A 344 -16.65 33.16 11.01
C ARG A 344 -16.64 32.11 9.89
N PHE A 345 -16.10 30.94 10.20
CA PHE A 345 -15.96 29.85 9.24
C PHE A 345 -17.30 29.41 8.63
N GLY A 346 -17.35 29.30 7.30
CA GLY A 346 -18.49 28.74 6.57
C GLY A 346 -19.67 29.70 6.39
N GLU A 347 -19.61 30.93 6.92
CA GLU A 347 -20.68 31.91 6.76
C GLU A 347 -20.45 32.77 5.51
N GLY A 348 -21.33 32.71 4.50
CA GLY A 348 -21.27 33.52 3.28
C GLY A 348 -20.04 33.24 2.39
N SER A 349 -19.84 34.07 1.36
CA SER A 349 -18.72 33.90 0.42
C SER A 349 -17.36 34.30 1.03
N LEU A 350 -16.37 33.42 0.93
CA LEU A 350 -15.01 33.64 1.48
C LEU A 350 -14.30 34.81 0.77
N PRO A 351 -14.22 34.88 -0.58
CA PRO A 351 -13.65 36.04 -1.28
C PRO A 351 -14.28 37.37 -0.88
N VAL A 352 -15.61 37.43 -0.74
CA VAL A 352 -16.32 38.66 -0.34
C VAL A 352 -15.93 39.08 1.07
N ARG A 353 -15.97 38.14 2.03
CA ARG A 353 -15.65 38.45 3.42
C ARG A 353 -14.16 38.77 3.63
N LEU A 354 -13.27 38.05 2.95
CA LEU A 354 -11.84 38.32 3.01
C LEU A 354 -11.52 39.70 2.42
N ALA A 355 -12.10 40.04 1.25
CA ALA A 355 -11.95 41.36 0.66
C ALA A 355 -12.41 42.48 1.62
N ALA A 356 -13.60 42.32 2.22
CA ALA A 356 -14.13 43.29 3.18
C ALA A 356 -13.27 43.43 4.44
N HIS A 357 -12.67 42.34 4.92
CA HIS A 357 -11.74 42.36 6.05
C HIS A 357 -10.44 43.10 5.69
N LEU A 358 -9.81 42.75 4.56
CA LEU A 358 -8.57 43.38 4.09
C LEU A 358 -8.76 44.87 3.77
N ALA A 359 -9.88 45.23 3.13
CA ALA A 359 -10.20 46.63 2.80
C ALA A 359 -10.30 47.51 4.06
N ARG A 360 -10.84 46.96 5.16
CA ARG A 360 -10.96 47.66 6.45
C ARG A 360 -9.59 47.90 7.09
N LEU A 361 -8.65 46.98 6.93
CA LEU A 361 -7.29 47.10 7.46
C LEU A 361 -6.43 48.06 6.64
N SER A 362 -6.51 48.01 5.32
CA SER A 362 -5.62 48.77 4.43
C SER A 362 -6.18 50.13 3.97
N GLY A 363 -7.46 50.41 4.22
CA GLY A 363 -8.15 51.63 3.78
C GLY A 363 -8.34 51.73 2.26
N THR A 364 -8.12 50.65 1.52
CA THR A 364 -8.25 50.59 0.05
C THR A 364 -9.37 49.65 -0.36
N GLY A 365 -10.03 49.95 -1.48
CA GLY A 365 -11.07 49.08 -2.05
C GLY A 365 -10.50 47.77 -2.59
N VAL A 366 -10.43 46.75 -1.73
CA VAL A 366 -10.24 45.35 -2.14
C VAL A 366 -11.62 44.75 -2.38
N THR A 367 -11.78 44.05 -3.49
CA THR A 367 -13.03 43.39 -3.90
C THR A 367 -12.82 41.89 -4.09
N ALA A 368 -13.90 41.11 -4.07
CA ALA A 368 -13.83 39.66 -4.30
C ALA A 368 -13.22 39.30 -5.66
N SER A 369 -13.46 40.14 -6.68
CA SER A 369 -12.91 39.96 -8.03
C SER A 369 -11.41 40.22 -8.14
N ASP A 370 -10.79 40.84 -7.14
CA ASP A 370 -9.33 41.02 -7.13
C ASP A 370 -8.57 39.71 -6.83
N PHE A 371 -9.23 38.67 -6.33
CA PHE A 371 -8.58 37.38 -6.07
C PHE A 371 -8.50 36.54 -7.35
N GLU A 372 -7.29 36.39 -7.90
CA GLU A 372 -7.07 35.57 -9.09
C GLU A 372 -7.09 34.07 -8.73
N ARG A 373 -8.24 33.41 -8.99
CA ARG A 373 -8.46 31.99 -8.69
C ARG A 373 -7.41 31.05 -9.31
N SER A 374 -6.95 31.35 -10.53
CA SER A 374 -5.94 30.56 -11.24
C SER A 374 -4.58 30.53 -10.53
N ASN A 375 -4.30 31.51 -9.67
CA ASN A 375 -3.04 31.59 -8.92
C ASN A 375 -3.14 30.92 -7.54
N VAL A 376 -4.31 30.41 -7.17
CA VAL A 376 -4.50 29.60 -5.97
C VAL A 376 -4.16 28.15 -6.31
N PRO A 377 -3.24 27.49 -5.59
CA PRO A 377 -2.93 26.08 -5.80
C PRO A 377 -4.17 25.19 -5.81
N GLU A 378 -4.24 24.22 -6.73
CA GLU A 378 -5.42 23.36 -6.91
C GLU A 378 -5.80 22.59 -5.65
N HIS A 379 -4.82 22.23 -4.82
CA HIS A 379 -5.05 21.51 -3.56
C HIS A 379 -5.76 22.34 -2.48
N LEU A 380 -5.87 23.67 -2.66
CA LEU A 380 -6.62 24.60 -1.80
C LEU A 380 -8.02 24.90 -2.34
N LEU A 381 -8.39 24.27 -3.45
CA LEU A 381 -9.73 24.28 -4.01
C LEU A 381 -10.38 22.92 -3.73
N LEU A 382 -11.62 22.95 -3.25
CA LEU A 382 -12.36 21.71 -2.95
C LEU A 382 -12.63 20.96 -4.26
N ASN A 383 -12.20 19.70 -4.34
CA ASN A 383 -12.53 18.81 -5.45
C ASN A 383 -13.87 18.13 -5.15
N LEU A 384 -14.78 18.15 -6.12
CA LEU A 384 -16.09 17.53 -6.02
C LEU A 384 -16.11 16.27 -6.88
N ARG A 385 -16.22 15.11 -6.24
CA ARG A 385 -16.38 13.82 -6.91
C ARG A 385 -17.87 13.46 -6.96
N LEU A 386 -18.45 13.53 -8.15
CA LEU A 386 -19.84 13.16 -8.38
C LEU A 386 -19.96 11.63 -8.45
N VAL A 387 -20.80 11.05 -7.61
CA VAL A 387 -21.06 9.61 -7.58
C VAL A 387 -22.51 9.29 -7.96
N ASP A 388 -22.72 8.19 -8.67
CA ASP A 388 -24.05 7.67 -8.97
C ASP A 388 -24.64 6.87 -7.80
N ASP A 389 -25.82 6.27 -7.97
CA ASP A 389 -26.51 5.51 -6.91
C ASP A 389 -25.76 4.22 -6.49
N THR A 390 -24.78 3.78 -7.27
CA THR A 390 -23.93 2.61 -6.99
C THR A 390 -22.61 2.99 -6.30
N GLY A 391 -22.33 4.28 -6.15
CA GLY A 391 -21.06 4.79 -5.64
C GLY A 391 -19.97 4.93 -6.70
N LYS A 392 -20.28 4.67 -7.97
CA LYS A 392 -19.31 4.84 -9.07
C LYS A 392 -19.15 6.32 -9.40
N THR A 393 -17.90 6.73 -9.64
CA THR A 393 -17.59 8.10 -10.04
C THR A 393 -18.10 8.39 -11.44
N VAL A 394 -18.92 9.43 -11.57
CA VAL A 394 -19.46 9.96 -12.84
C VAL A 394 -18.54 11.04 -13.39
N ALA A 395 -18.09 11.94 -12.52
CA ALA A 395 -17.18 13.03 -12.86
C ALA A 395 -16.48 13.55 -11.61
N SER A 396 -15.37 14.27 -11.79
CA SER A 396 -14.71 15.03 -10.74
C SER A 396 -14.33 16.41 -11.24
N GLY A 397 -14.29 17.40 -10.35
CA GLY A 397 -13.81 18.73 -10.69
C GLY A 397 -13.87 19.72 -9.53
N ARG A 398 -13.10 20.80 -9.66
CA ARG A 398 -12.99 21.87 -8.65
C ARG A 398 -13.92 23.07 -8.92
N ASP A 399 -14.65 23.05 -10.03
CA ASP A 399 -15.57 24.12 -10.43
C ASP A 399 -17.03 23.67 -10.30
N LEU A 400 -17.68 24.12 -9.24
CA LEU A 400 -19.09 23.79 -8.98
C LEU A 400 -20.01 24.28 -10.10
N ALA A 401 -19.81 25.50 -10.61
CA ALA A 401 -20.68 26.07 -11.63
C ALA A 401 -20.58 25.30 -12.95
N ALA A 402 -19.37 24.92 -13.35
CA ALA A 402 -19.15 24.08 -14.53
C ALA A 402 -19.77 22.68 -14.35
N LEU A 403 -19.62 22.07 -13.17
CA LEU A 403 -20.24 20.78 -12.86
C LEU A 403 -21.77 20.87 -12.88
N GLN A 404 -22.36 21.89 -12.24
CA GLN A 404 -23.81 22.11 -12.24
C GLN A 404 -24.34 22.34 -13.66
N ALA A 405 -23.68 23.18 -14.46
CA ALA A 405 -24.08 23.44 -15.85
C ALA A 405 -24.06 22.16 -16.70
N ARG A 406 -23.03 21.33 -16.55
CA ARG A 406 -22.85 20.10 -17.33
C ARG A 406 -23.76 18.95 -16.88
N PHE A 407 -23.98 18.81 -15.57
CA PHE A 407 -24.63 17.64 -14.97
C PHE A 407 -26.01 17.91 -14.34
N ALA A 408 -26.57 19.11 -14.48
CA ALA A 408 -27.93 19.43 -14.01
C ALA A 408 -29.01 18.45 -14.53
N PRO A 409 -29.04 18.06 -15.81
CA PRO A 409 -30.03 17.07 -16.29
C PRO A 409 -29.91 15.72 -15.58
N GLN A 410 -28.68 15.22 -15.40
CA GLN A 410 -28.41 13.96 -14.72
C GLN A 410 -28.71 14.04 -13.22
N SER A 411 -28.45 15.19 -12.58
CA SER A 411 -28.82 15.48 -11.19
C SER A 411 -30.32 15.39 -10.99
N ARG A 412 -31.11 16.05 -11.86
CA ARG A 412 -32.59 16.00 -11.80
C ARG A 412 -33.11 14.59 -12.03
N ALA A 413 -32.59 13.88 -13.04
CA ALA A 413 -32.99 12.50 -13.30
C ALA A 413 -32.65 11.57 -12.12
N ALA A 414 -31.50 11.76 -11.48
CA ALA A 414 -31.14 11.01 -10.27
C ALA A 414 -32.06 11.34 -9.09
N LEU A 415 -32.46 12.60 -8.93
CA LEU A 415 -33.42 13.02 -7.89
C LEU A 415 -34.83 12.45 -8.11
N GLN A 416 -35.27 12.24 -9.36
CA GLN A 416 -36.51 11.51 -9.65
C GLN A 416 -36.36 10.01 -9.33
N ARG A 417 -35.26 9.37 -9.76
CA ARG A 417 -35.02 7.93 -9.52
C ARG A 417 -34.91 7.60 -8.03
N ALA A 418 -34.05 8.32 -7.30
CA ALA A 418 -34.52 9.14 -6.19
C ALA A 418 -35.80 8.73 -5.42
N ALA A 419 -36.81 9.56 -5.63
CA ALA A 419 -38.13 9.37 -5.07
C ALA A 419 -38.82 8.07 -5.50
N ILE A 420 -38.59 7.58 -6.72
CA ILE A 420 -39.22 6.33 -7.18
C ILE A 420 -38.75 5.12 -6.35
N ALA A 421 -37.45 5.01 -6.06
CA ALA A 421 -36.93 3.90 -5.26
C ALA A 421 -37.38 3.99 -3.79
N ASP A 422 -37.41 5.19 -3.20
CA ASP A 422 -37.83 5.37 -1.80
C ASP A 422 -39.35 5.18 -1.63
N SER A 423 -40.16 5.52 -2.64
CA SER A 423 -41.62 5.27 -2.63
C SER A 423 -42.00 3.81 -2.86
N SER A 424 -41.17 3.03 -3.57
CA SER A 424 -41.41 1.59 -3.83
C SER A 424 -40.96 0.67 -2.68
N GLY A 425 -40.03 1.12 -1.82
CA GLY A 425 -39.58 0.38 -0.64
C GLY A 425 -40.56 0.40 0.55
N ALA A 426 -41.51 1.35 0.58
CA ALA A 426 -42.40 1.55 1.72
C ALA A 426 -43.59 0.56 1.80
N ALA A 427 -43.76 -0.34 0.84
CA ALA A 427 -44.74 -1.42 0.93
C ALA A 427 -44.32 -2.54 1.92
N ALA A 428 -43.06 -2.57 2.38
CA ALA A 428 -42.52 -3.69 3.16
C ALA A 428 -42.22 -3.38 4.64
N THR A 429 -42.17 -2.12 5.07
CA THR A 429 -41.96 -1.75 6.47
C THR A 429 -42.86 -0.56 6.80
N GLY A 430 -43.80 -0.74 7.73
CA GLY A 430 -44.86 0.22 8.08
C GLY A 430 -44.41 1.54 8.71
N GLY A 431 -43.39 2.21 8.17
CA GLY A 431 -43.07 3.60 8.43
C GLY A 431 -43.71 4.48 7.34
N ALA A 432 -44.36 5.57 7.76
CA ALA A 432 -45.07 6.50 6.88
C ALA A 432 -44.21 6.91 5.67
N ALA A 433 -44.68 6.53 4.48
CA ALA A 433 -44.12 6.96 3.21
C ALA A 433 -44.57 8.40 2.92
N ASP A 434 -43.87 9.40 3.47
CA ASP A 434 -44.20 10.81 3.25
C ASP A 434 -43.73 11.34 1.87
N ALA A 435 -43.07 10.52 1.04
CA ALA A 435 -42.67 10.93 -0.31
C ALA A 435 -43.73 10.53 -1.35
N PRO A 436 -44.45 11.49 -1.95
CA PRO A 436 -45.45 11.15 -2.95
C PRO A 436 -44.78 10.58 -4.21
N PRO A 437 -45.39 9.59 -4.87
CA PRO A 437 -44.78 8.91 -6.00
C PRO A 437 -44.63 9.86 -7.19
N VAL A 438 -43.51 9.77 -7.89
CA VAL A 438 -43.33 10.48 -9.17
C VAL A 438 -44.37 9.96 -10.16
N ARG A 439 -45.18 10.84 -10.72
CA ARG A 439 -46.32 10.50 -11.60
C ARG A 439 -46.35 11.41 -12.83
N HIS A 440 -46.88 10.89 -13.92
CA HIS A 440 -47.10 11.60 -15.17
C HIS A 440 -48.57 11.48 -15.58
N ASN A 441 -49.03 12.29 -16.54
CA ASN A 441 -50.36 12.18 -17.13
C ASN A 441 -51.52 12.35 -16.13
N ILE A 442 -51.34 13.23 -15.14
CA ILE A 442 -52.38 13.57 -14.17
C ILE A 442 -53.34 14.57 -14.81
N VAL A 443 -54.63 14.21 -14.88
CA VAL A 443 -55.69 15.06 -15.43
C VAL A 443 -56.69 15.54 -14.39
N GLN A 444 -56.62 15.02 -13.16
CA GLN A 444 -57.47 15.39 -12.03
C GLN A 444 -56.68 15.32 -10.71
N TRP A 445 -57.12 16.05 -9.69
CA TRP A 445 -56.46 16.08 -8.38
C TRP A 445 -56.82 14.83 -7.55
N ASP A 446 -55.98 13.79 -7.59
CA ASP A 446 -56.23 12.47 -6.96
C ASP A 446 -55.13 12.01 -5.96
N PHE A 447 -54.19 12.88 -5.61
CA PHE A 447 -52.97 12.53 -4.86
C PHE A 447 -52.86 13.20 -3.47
N GLY A 448 -53.91 13.88 -3.02
CA GLY A 448 -53.93 14.54 -1.70
C GLY A 448 -53.02 15.77 -1.60
N PRO A 449 -52.74 16.27 -0.39
CA PRO A 449 -51.83 17.40 -0.17
C PRO A 449 -50.37 17.00 -0.40
N LEU A 450 -49.61 17.86 -1.07
CA LEU A 450 -48.18 17.65 -1.28
C LEU A 450 -47.38 18.08 -0.03
N PRO A 451 -46.48 17.24 0.49
CA PRO A 451 -45.64 17.62 1.61
C PRO A 451 -44.64 18.70 1.18
N ALA A 452 -44.31 19.60 2.10
CA ALA A 452 -43.43 20.73 1.83
C ALA A 452 -41.98 20.33 1.54
N ARG A 453 -41.54 19.16 2.03
CA ARG A 453 -40.19 18.60 1.86
C ARG A 453 -40.23 17.10 2.09
N VAL A 454 -39.41 16.37 1.33
CA VAL A 454 -39.15 14.94 1.52
C VAL A 454 -37.65 14.71 1.63
N GLU A 455 -37.25 13.65 2.33
CA GLU A 455 -35.84 13.32 2.56
C GLU A 455 -35.49 12.02 1.85
N LEU A 456 -34.64 12.11 0.82
CA LEU A 456 -34.24 10.97 0.00
C LEU A 456 -32.86 10.47 0.45
N ARG A 457 -32.72 9.18 0.74
CA ARG A 457 -31.43 8.64 1.23
C ARG A 457 -30.60 8.06 0.09
N ARG A 458 -29.41 8.61 -0.16
CA ARG A 458 -28.48 8.11 -1.21
C ARG A 458 -27.06 7.97 -0.69
N LEU A 459 -26.54 6.75 -0.72
CA LEU A 459 -25.19 6.40 -0.23
C LEU A 459 -24.90 6.95 1.17
N GLY A 460 -25.87 6.83 2.08
CA GLY A 460 -25.78 7.37 3.45
C GLY A 460 -25.96 8.89 3.58
N THR A 461 -26.10 9.63 2.47
CA THR A 461 -26.42 11.06 2.46
C THR A 461 -27.94 11.27 2.39
N VAL A 462 -28.48 12.14 3.24
CA VAL A 462 -29.88 12.58 3.14
C VAL A 462 -29.93 13.78 2.20
N VAL A 463 -30.61 13.62 1.07
CA VAL A 463 -30.81 14.65 0.05
C VAL A 463 -32.24 15.17 0.16
N PRO A 464 -32.45 16.45 0.53
CA PRO A 464 -33.79 17.01 0.56
C PRO A 464 -34.33 17.14 -0.86
N ALA A 465 -35.63 16.89 -1.02
CA ALA A 465 -36.34 17.09 -2.27
C ALA A 465 -37.70 17.72 -2.01
N PHE A 466 -38.23 18.42 -3.01
CA PHE A 466 -39.43 19.24 -2.86
C PHE A 466 -40.47 18.78 -3.90
N PRO A 467 -41.53 18.06 -3.50
CA PRO A 467 -42.59 17.62 -4.41
C PRO A 467 -43.25 18.82 -5.10
N ALA A 468 -43.46 18.71 -6.40
CA ALA A 468 -44.06 19.77 -7.19
C ALA A 468 -44.94 19.23 -8.32
N LEU A 469 -46.01 19.95 -8.61
CA LEU A 469 -46.88 19.66 -9.75
C LEU A 469 -46.36 20.42 -10.99
N ILE A 470 -45.87 19.72 -12.01
CA ILE A 470 -45.36 20.31 -13.24
C ILE A 470 -46.43 20.32 -14.35
N ASP A 471 -46.32 21.25 -15.30
CA ASP A 471 -47.11 21.26 -16.53
C ASP A 471 -46.40 20.43 -17.62
N GLU A 472 -47.03 19.36 -18.09
CA GLU A 472 -46.53 18.48 -19.17
C GLU A 472 -47.11 18.84 -20.55
N GLY A 473 -47.87 19.93 -20.64
CA GLY A 473 -48.45 20.46 -21.88
C GLY A 473 -49.87 19.97 -22.17
N THR A 474 -50.15 18.68 -22.00
CA THR A 474 -51.51 18.10 -22.13
C THR A 474 -52.07 17.58 -20.80
N SER A 475 -51.22 17.45 -19.80
CA SER A 475 -51.50 16.89 -18.47
C SER A 475 -50.58 17.56 -17.44
N ALA A 476 -50.79 17.28 -16.16
CA ALA A 476 -49.84 17.61 -15.10
C ALA A 476 -49.02 16.38 -14.68
N GLY A 477 -47.85 16.61 -14.10
CA GLY A 477 -46.99 15.55 -13.55
C GLY A 477 -46.55 15.89 -12.13
N LEU A 478 -46.28 14.87 -11.31
CA LEU A 478 -45.73 15.04 -9.96
C LEU A 478 -44.25 14.69 -9.95
N HIS A 479 -43.39 15.68 -9.72
CA HIS A 479 -41.93 15.58 -9.83
C HIS A 479 -41.26 16.11 -8.57
N MET A 480 -40.05 15.64 -8.30
CA MET A 480 -39.19 16.18 -7.24
C MET A 480 -38.34 17.34 -7.75
N MET A 481 -38.33 18.45 -7.03
CA MET A 481 -37.53 19.63 -7.34
C MET A 481 -36.38 19.80 -6.36
N GLU A 482 -35.36 20.54 -6.80
CA GLU A 482 -34.12 20.80 -6.05
C GLU A 482 -34.25 21.91 -4.99
N SER A 483 -35.31 22.71 -5.02
CA SER A 483 -35.53 23.79 -4.03
C SER A 483 -37.01 24.09 -3.80
N PRO A 484 -37.37 24.68 -2.64
CA PRO A 484 -38.74 25.09 -2.37
C PRO A 484 -39.28 26.10 -3.40
N ALA A 485 -38.47 27.08 -3.80
CA ALA A 485 -38.87 28.12 -4.75
C ALA A 485 -39.13 27.55 -6.16
N ALA A 486 -38.31 26.57 -6.58
CA ALA A 486 -38.54 25.86 -7.84
C ALA A 486 -39.81 25.01 -7.78
N ALA A 487 -40.05 24.32 -6.66
CA ALA A 487 -41.27 23.55 -6.43
C ALA A 487 -42.53 24.41 -6.45
N GLU A 488 -42.52 25.56 -5.78
CA GLU A 488 -43.65 26.49 -5.77
C GLU A 488 -43.95 27.04 -7.16
N THR A 489 -42.91 27.47 -7.89
CA THR A 489 -43.06 28.01 -9.25
C THR A 489 -43.60 26.95 -10.21
N ALA A 490 -43.07 25.73 -10.15
CA ALA A 490 -43.55 24.60 -10.93
C ALA A 490 -45.02 24.29 -10.58
N THR A 491 -45.32 24.13 -9.29
CA THR A 491 -46.67 23.81 -8.78
C THR A 491 -47.71 24.82 -9.23
N ARG A 492 -47.40 26.12 -9.21
CA ARG A 492 -48.31 27.15 -9.73
C ARG A 492 -48.65 26.94 -11.21
N ARG A 493 -47.70 26.45 -12.03
CA ARG A 493 -47.94 26.12 -13.45
C ARG A 493 -48.75 24.81 -13.59
N GLY A 494 -48.40 23.78 -12.84
CA GLY A 494 -49.14 22.50 -12.84
C GLY A 494 -50.58 22.64 -12.37
N VAL A 495 -50.85 23.47 -11.36
CA VAL A 495 -52.22 23.75 -10.88
C VAL A 495 -53.03 24.46 -11.97
N ARG A 496 -52.45 25.47 -12.63
CA ARG A 496 -53.11 26.14 -13.77
C ARG A 496 -53.43 25.15 -14.90
N ARG A 497 -52.56 24.17 -15.14
CA ARG A 497 -52.81 23.10 -16.11
C ARG A 497 -54.00 22.24 -15.71
N LEU A 498 -54.03 21.73 -14.47
CA LEU A 498 -55.16 20.92 -14.01
C LEU A 498 -56.49 21.69 -14.09
N LEU A 499 -56.49 22.97 -13.69
CA LEU A 499 -57.67 23.83 -13.81
C LEU A 499 -58.09 24.13 -15.25
N SER A 500 -57.18 23.98 -16.23
CA SER A 500 -57.52 24.17 -17.65
C SER A 500 -58.04 22.89 -18.32
N ILE A 501 -57.79 21.73 -17.71
CA ILE A 501 -58.24 20.41 -18.20
C ILE A 501 -59.59 20.03 -17.55
N ALA A 502 -59.77 20.40 -16.27
CA ALA A 502 -61.02 20.29 -15.54
C ALA A 502 -62.08 21.25 -16.09
#